data_AF-A0A1I4TEQ7-F1
#
_entry.id   AF-A0A1I4TEQ7-F1
#
_cell.length_a   1.000
_cell.length_b   1.000
_cell.length_c   1.000
_cell.angle_alpha   90.00
_cell.angle_beta   90.00
_cell.angle_gamma   90.00
#
_symmetry.space_group_name_H-M   'P 1'
#
loop_
_entity.id
_entity.type
_entity.pdbx_description
1 polymer ?
#
loop_
_entity_poly.entity_id
_entity_poly.type
_entity_poly.pdbx_seq_one_letter_code
_entity_poly.pdbx_strand_id
1 'polypeptide(L)'
;MEFHDPDYTPDAFEVRVSELLVATPEASDELIDHAVPEVLRMIREHLKMDVVFVSEFTEGRRVFRRVDTSPTARVIEVGQSSPLEESFCQRVIDGRLPNLVRDLKQEPAFPELPPTDFPIGAHLSTPVVLNDGRVYGTLCCFSFAPNPDLTARDMKKLELSAQLAARKINDKLNQATDKAMANWSLEPQATPLRKR
;
A
#
# COMPACT_ATOMS: atom_id res chain seq x y z
N MET A 1 -26.01 0.23 28.05
CA MET A 1 -25.46 -1.10 27.66
C MET A 1 -24.08 -0.82 27.14
N GLU A 2 -23.09 -0.83 28.03
CA GLU A 2 -21.68 -0.71 27.65
C GLU A 2 -21.22 -2.10 27.20
N PHE A 3 -20.93 -2.24 25.92
CA PHE A 3 -20.27 -3.41 25.38
C PHE A 3 -18.78 -3.25 25.67
N HIS A 4 -18.34 -3.71 26.84
CA HIS A 4 -16.92 -3.91 27.10
C HIS A 4 -16.60 -5.33 26.65
N ASP A 5 -15.96 -5.48 25.49
CA ASP A 5 -15.36 -6.74 25.05
C ASP A 5 -14.07 -6.94 25.87
N PRO A 6 -13.98 -7.97 26.75
CA PRO A 6 -12.94 -8.06 27.77
C PRO A 6 -11.59 -8.63 27.28
N ASP A 7 -11.40 -8.92 25.99
CA ASP A 7 -10.18 -9.58 25.46
C ASP A 7 -9.37 -8.75 24.44
N TYR A 8 -9.62 -7.45 24.30
CA TYR A 8 -8.82 -6.59 23.41
C TYR A 8 -7.52 -6.13 24.09
N THR A 9 -6.49 -6.98 24.11
CA THR A 9 -5.10 -6.53 24.28
C THR A 9 -4.48 -6.31 22.89
N PRO A 10 -4.27 -5.05 22.45
CA PRO A 10 -3.65 -4.79 21.17
C PRO A 10 -2.25 -5.37 21.15
N ASP A 11 -1.88 -6.06 20.08
CA ASP A 11 -0.52 -6.58 19.93
C ASP A 11 0.49 -5.45 19.63
N ALA A 12 1.78 -5.74 19.77
CA ALA A 12 2.83 -4.74 19.58
C ALA A 12 2.80 -4.10 18.17
N PHE A 13 2.25 -4.80 17.18
CA PHE A 13 2.08 -4.24 15.84
C PHE A 13 0.94 -3.23 15.80
N GLU A 14 -0.22 -3.55 16.37
CA GLU A 14 -1.37 -2.64 16.41
C GLU A 14 -1.05 -1.36 17.19
N VAL A 15 -0.33 -1.47 18.31
CA VAL A 15 0.15 -0.31 19.08
C VAL A 15 1.01 0.59 18.21
N ARG A 16 2.01 0.02 17.53
CA ARG A 16 2.96 0.78 16.73
C ARG A 16 2.32 1.44 15.51
N VAL A 17 1.38 0.77 14.85
CA VAL A 17 0.60 1.36 13.76
C VAL A 17 -0.30 2.48 14.29
N SER A 18 -0.95 2.29 15.44
CA SER A 18 -1.79 3.32 16.06
C SER A 18 -1.00 4.57 16.45
N GLU A 19 0.19 4.41 17.04
CA GLU A 19 1.09 5.53 17.36
C GLU A 19 1.45 6.34 16.10
N LEU A 20 1.78 5.64 15.00
CA LEU A 20 2.10 6.26 13.72
C LEU A 20 0.90 6.96 13.06
N LEU A 21 -0.32 6.48 13.31
CA LEU A 21 -1.55 7.09 12.81
C LEU A 21 -1.93 8.38 13.55
N VAL A 22 -1.51 8.53 14.81
CA VAL A 22 -1.84 9.67 15.68
C VAL A 22 -0.76 10.78 15.67
N ALA A 23 0.45 10.48 15.20
CA ALA A 23 1.54 11.46 15.11
C ALA A 23 1.21 12.64 14.17
N THR A 24 1.44 13.88 14.64
CA THR A 24 1.18 15.12 13.90
C THR A 24 2.29 15.49 12.91
N PRO A 25 2.00 16.26 11.83
CA PRO A 25 2.92 16.45 10.69
C PRO A 25 4.20 17.26 10.98
N GLU A 26 4.16 18.24 11.90
CA GLU A 26 5.17 19.31 11.93
C GLU A 26 6.56 18.92 12.48
N ALA A 27 6.70 17.79 13.18
CA ALA A 27 7.96 17.38 13.82
C ALA A 27 8.48 16.00 13.36
N SER A 28 7.84 15.35 12.39
CA SER A 28 7.90 13.89 12.28
C SER A 28 8.21 13.35 10.88
N ASP A 29 8.43 14.17 9.85
CA ASP A 29 8.54 13.71 8.46
C ASP A 29 9.66 12.67 8.24
N GLU A 30 10.85 12.82 8.82
CA GLU A 30 11.92 11.80 8.70
C GLU A 30 11.61 10.51 9.48
N LEU A 31 11.14 10.64 10.73
CA LEU A 31 10.70 9.49 11.56
C LEU A 31 9.56 8.70 10.89
N ILE A 32 8.68 9.41 10.20
CA ILE A 32 7.55 8.91 9.45
C ILE A 32 7.99 8.24 8.14
N ASP A 33 8.91 8.84 7.39
CA ASP A 33 9.42 8.27 6.13
C ASP A 33 10.20 6.97 6.38
N HIS A 34 10.86 6.84 7.55
CA HIS A 34 11.46 5.59 8.02
C HIS A 34 10.43 4.56 8.53
N ALA A 35 9.28 5.00 8.99
CA ALA A 35 8.26 4.12 9.56
C ALA A 35 7.56 3.24 8.52
N VAL A 36 7.39 3.71 7.27
CA VAL A 36 6.71 2.91 6.23
C VAL A 36 7.52 1.64 5.89
N PRO A 37 8.83 1.70 5.56
CA PRO A 37 9.65 0.52 5.37
C PRO A 37 9.65 -0.41 6.59
N GLU A 38 9.68 0.14 7.80
CA GLU A 38 9.64 -0.68 9.03
C GLU A 38 8.31 -1.42 9.20
N VAL A 39 7.19 -0.74 8.98
CA VAL A 39 5.86 -1.35 9.05
C VAL A 39 5.71 -2.44 7.99
N LEU A 40 6.15 -2.20 6.75
CA LEU A 40 6.13 -3.24 5.72
C LEU A 40 6.93 -4.47 6.16
N ARG A 41 8.17 -4.28 6.65
CA ARG A 41 8.98 -5.37 7.17
C ARG A 41 8.29 -6.13 8.31
N MET A 42 7.67 -5.42 9.26
CA MET A 42 6.92 -6.03 10.36
C MET A 42 5.72 -6.84 9.86
N ILE A 43 4.99 -6.37 8.85
CA ILE A 43 3.89 -7.13 8.22
C ILE A 43 4.44 -8.42 7.62
N ARG A 44 5.50 -8.32 6.79
CA ARG A 44 6.08 -9.48 6.12
C ARG A 44 6.51 -10.54 7.14
N GLU A 45 7.20 -10.12 8.20
CA GLU A 45 7.68 -11.01 9.26
C GLU A 45 6.53 -11.64 10.06
N HIS A 46 5.53 -10.85 10.49
CA HIS A 46 4.40 -11.37 11.26
C HIS A 46 3.49 -12.30 10.47
N LEU A 47 3.22 -11.97 9.20
CA LEU A 47 2.38 -12.79 8.34
C LEU A 47 3.14 -13.99 7.76
N LYS A 48 4.45 -14.11 8.03
CA LYS A 48 5.36 -15.14 7.48
C LYS A 48 5.31 -15.20 5.96
N MET A 49 5.33 -14.03 5.32
CA MET A 49 5.28 -13.89 3.86
C MET A 49 6.67 -13.64 3.28
N ASP A 50 6.84 -13.92 1.98
CA ASP A 50 8.13 -13.73 1.31
C ASP A 50 8.32 -12.30 0.83
N VAL A 51 7.22 -11.64 0.43
CA VAL A 51 7.24 -10.30 -0.17
C VAL A 51 6.05 -9.50 0.32
N VAL A 52 6.28 -8.20 0.58
CA VAL A 52 5.24 -7.19 0.78
C VAL A 52 5.56 -5.96 -0.06
N PHE A 53 4.54 -5.31 -0.62
CA PHE A 53 4.73 -4.11 -1.42
C PHE A 53 3.53 -3.17 -1.40
N VAL A 54 3.82 -1.88 -1.60
CA VAL A 54 2.83 -0.87 -1.99
C VAL A 54 2.98 -0.62 -3.48
N SER A 55 1.89 -0.78 -4.23
CA SER A 55 1.82 -0.45 -5.65
C SER A 55 0.94 0.77 -5.89
N GLU A 56 1.30 1.53 -6.93
CA GLU A 56 0.50 2.62 -7.49
C GLU A 56 -0.12 2.18 -8.81
N PHE A 57 -1.35 2.58 -9.05
CA PHE A 57 -2.03 2.45 -10.33
C PHE A 57 -1.95 3.77 -11.07
N THR A 58 -1.20 3.81 -12.16
CA THR A 58 -0.99 5.03 -12.94
C THR A 58 -0.81 4.69 -14.41
N GLU A 59 -1.43 5.46 -15.30
CA GLU A 59 -1.31 5.31 -16.76
C GLU A 59 -1.60 3.88 -17.26
N GLY A 60 -2.57 3.19 -16.66
CA GLY A 60 -2.91 1.79 -17.00
C GLY A 60 -1.87 0.76 -16.55
N ARG A 61 -0.92 1.16 -15.70
CA ARG A 61 0.16 0.31 -15.19
C ARG A 61 0.07 0.20 -13.66
N ARG A 62 0.53 -0.93 -13.15
CA ARG A 62 0.88 -1.14 -11.75
C ARG A 62 2.37 -0.90 -11.56
N VAL A 63 2.73 0.06 -10.72
CA VAL A 63 4.14 0.40 -10.40
C VAL A 63 4.42 0.09 -8.95
N PHE A 64 5.50 -0.66 -8.65
CA PHE A 64 5.90 -0.93 -7.27
C PHE A 64 6.62 0.28 -6.67
N ARG A 65 6.03 0.93 -5.67
CA ARG A 65 6.58 2.16 -5.04
C ARG A 65 7.37 1.89 -3.77
N ARG A 66 7.00 0.83 -3.05
CA ARG A 66 7.70 0.31 -1.87
C ARG A 66 7.66 -1.20 -1.90
N VAL A 67 8.78 -1.83 -1.57
CA VAL A 67 8.95 -3.29 -1.58
C VAL A 67 9.81 -3.66 -0.39
N ASP A 68 9.40 -4.68 0.37
CA ASP A 68 10.23 -5.38 1.33
C ASP A 68 10.15 -6.89 1.03
N THR A 69 11.30 -7.55 0.94
CA THR A 69 11.43 -8.96 0.53
C THR A 69 12.26 -9.72 1.55
N SER A 70 11.98 -11.00 1.73
CA SER A 70 12.92 -11.89 2.41
C SER A 70 14.26 -11.94 1.64
N PRO A 71 15.40 -12.23 2.32
CA PRO A 71 16.71 -12.22 1.68
C PRO A 71 16.83 -13.10 0.43
N THR A 72 16.03 -14.17 0.35
CA THR A 72 16.00 -15.15 -0.73
C THR A 72 14.90 -14.89 -1.78
N ALA A 73 14.06 -13.87 -1.60
CA ALA A 73 12.86 -13.61 -2.40
C ALA A 73 12.91 -12.32 -3.22
N ARG A 74 14.09 -11.92 -3.71
CA ARG A 74 14.26 -10.72 -4.56
C ARG A 74 13.71 -10.96 -5.98
N VAL A 75 12.39 -10.99 -6.10
CA VAL A 75 11.65 -11.25 -7.36
C VAL A 75 10.97 -10.00 -7.94
N ILE A 76 10.85 -8.95 -7.14
CA ILE A 76 10.32 -7.65 -7.57
C ILE A 76 11.19 -6.50 -7.03
N GLU A 77 11.24 -5.41 -7.77
CA GLU A 77 12.04 -4.22 -7.41
C GLU A 77 11.22 -2.94 -7.40
N VAL A 78 11.65 -1.96 -6.61
CA VAL A 78 11.05 -0.62 -6.60
C VAL A 78 11.22 0.02 -7.99
N GLY A 79 10.13 0.57 -8.53
CA GLY A 79 10.09 1.17 -9.87
C GLY A 79 9.74 0.19 -10.99
N GLN A 80 9.82 -1.12 -10.75
CA GLN A 80 9.32 -2.11 -11.71
C GLN A 80 7.82 -1.90 -11.95
N SER A 81 7.37 -2.13 -13.18
CA SER A 81 5.97 -1.94 -13.56
C SER A 81 5.46 -3.04 -14.48
N SER A 82 4.16 -3.30 -14.41
CA SER A 82 3.42 -4.29 -15.22
C SER A 82 2.09 -3.69 -15.68
N PRO A 83 1.49 -4.17 -16.79
CA PRO A 83 0.12 -3.79 -17.15
C PRO A 83 -0.83 -4.03 -15.97
N LEU A 84 -1.72 -3.06 -15.70
CA LEU A 84 -2.60 -3.11 -14.54
C LEU A 84 -3.60 -4.27 -14.63
N GLU A 85 -4.16 -4.48 -15.83
CA GLU A 85 -5.13 -5.54 -16.13
C GLU A 85 -4.57 -6.96 -15.93
N GLU A 86 -3.25 -7.11 -16.06
CA GLU A 86 -2.51 -8.36 -15.85
C GLU A 86 -2.01 -8.48 -14.40
N SER A 87 -2.58 -7.74 -13.45
CA SER A 87 -2.17 -7.80 -12.04
C SER A 87 -3.20 -8.48 -11.15
N PHE A 88 -2.69 -9.25 -10.19
CA PHE A 88 -3.47 -9.82 -9.09
C PHE A 88 -4.15 -8.71 -8.28
N CYS A 89 -3.45 -7.59 -8.09
CA CYS A 89 -3.93 -6.39 -7.41
C CYS A 89 -5.24 -5.89 -8.04
N GLN A 90 -5.29 -5.73 -9.37
CA GLN A 90 -6.48 -5.28 -10.06
C GLN A 90 -7.63 -6.28 -9.92
N ARG A 91 -7.35 -7.59 -10.00
CA ARG A 91 -8.37 -8.62 -9.80
C ARG A 91 -9.00 -8.57 -8.41
N VAL A 92 -8.22 -8.24 -7.39
CA VAL A 92 -8.73 -8.04 -6.03
C VAL A 92 -9.63 -6.81 -5.96
N ILE A 93 -9.22 -5.68 -6.55
CA ILE A 93 -10.03 -4.46 -6.64
C ILE A 93 -11.36 -4.72 -7.38
N ASP A 94 -11.33 -5.51 -8.44
CA ASP A 94 -12.52 -5.86 -9.23
C ASP A 94 -13.42 -6.93 -8.56
N GLY A 95 -13.01 -7.48 -7.41
CA GLY A 95 -13.72 -8.59 -6.75
C GLY A 95 -13.63 -9.93 -7.48
N ARG A 96 -12.70 -10.07 -8.43
CA ARG A 96 -12.42 -11.30 -9.21
C ARG A 96 -11.44 -12.25 -8.52
N LEU A 97 -10.77 -11.78 -7.47
CA LEU A 97 -9.90 -12.59 -6.60
C LEU A 97 -10.17 -12.16 -5.14
N PRO A 98 -10.25 -13.09 -4.16
CA PRO A 98 -10.41 -12.71 -2.77
C PRO A 98 -9.22 -11.89 -2.24
N ASN A 99 -9.49 -11.03 -1.26
CA ASN A 99 -8.47 -10.23 -0.58
C ASN A 99 -7.47 -11.09 0.22
N LEU A 100 -7.89 -12.29 0.66
CA LEU A 100 -7.06 -13.26 1.38
C LEU A 100 -7.18 -14.62 0.70
N VAL A 101 -6.06 -15.11 0.20
CA VAL A 101 -5.91 -16.42 -0.45
C VAL A 101 -4.79 -17.18 0.24
N ARG A 102 -5.10 -18.36 0.78
CA ARG A 102 -4.14 -19.23 1.48
C ARG A 102 -3.34 -20.12 0.53
N ASP A 103 -3.97 -20.50 -0.57
CA ASP A 103 -3.40 -21.28 -1.65
C ASP A 103 -4.08 -20.91 -2.95
N LEU A 104 -3.38 -20.19 -3.82
CA LEU A 104 -3.89 -19.76 -5.11
C LEU A 104 -4.33 -20.93 -5.97
N LYS A 105 -3.68 -22.09 -5.88
CA LYS A 105 -4.05 -23.27 -6.66
C LYS A 105 -5.44 -23.82 -6.30
N GLN A 106 -5.97 -23.44 -5.14
CA GLN A 106 -7.30 -23.84 -4.68
C GLN A 106 -8.38 -22.81 -5.05
N GLU A 107 -8.00 -21.64 -5.54
CA GLU A 107 -8.96 -20.62 -5.95
C GLU A 107 -9.63 -20.97 -7.29
N PRO A 108 -10.96 -20.85 -7.41
CA PRO A 108 -11.66 -21.09 -8.67
C PRO A 108 -11.14 -20.22 -9.82
N ALA A 109 -10.67 -19.01 -9.50
CA ALA A 109 -10.12 -18.06 -10.47
C ALA A 109 -8.69 -18.40 -10.92
N PHE A 110 -8.04 -19.42 -10.34
CA PHE A 110 -6.64 -19.78 -10.63
C PHE A 110 -6.31 -19.93 -12.13
N PRO A 111 -7.13 -20.62 -12.96
CA PRO A 111 -6.83 -20.79 -14.38
C PRO A 111 -6.81 -19.48 -15.17
N GLU A 112 -7.48 -18.44 -14.66
CA GLU A 112 -7.56 -17.13 -15.29
C GLU A 112 -6.51 -16.16 -14.78
N LEU A 113 -5.70 -16.55 -13.79
CA LEU A 113 -4.70 -15.66 -13.20
C LEU A 113 -3.60 -15.30 -14.21
N PRO A 114 -3.10 -14.06 -14.16
CA PRO A 114 -1.98 -13.65 -14.99
C PRO A 114 -0.74 -14.52 -14.70
N PRO A 115 0.05 -14.89 -15.72
CA PRO A 115 1.26 -15.67 -15.51
C PRO A 115 2.30 -14.86 -14.72
N THR A 116 3.11 -15.57 -13.95
CA THR A 116 4.20 -15.01 -13.15
C THR A 116 5.49 -15.81 -13.37
N ASP A 117 6.64 -15.14 -13.37
CA ASP A 117 7.95 -15.79 -13.55
C ASP A 117 8.37 -16.65 -12.35
N PHE A 118 7.62 -16.58 -11.27
CA PHE A 118 7.82 -17.28 -10.00
C PHE A 118 6.49 -17.81 -9.48
N PRO A 119 6.47 -18.89 -8.70
CA PRO A 119 5.23 -19.41 -8.12
C PRO A 119 4.68 -18.44 -7.08
N ILE A 120 3.36 -18.32 -6.98
CA ILE A 120 2.69 -17.65 -5.86
C ILE A 120 1.77 -18.68 -5.21
N GLY A 121 1.99 -18.91 -3.91
CA GLY A 121 1.23 -19.83 -3.09
C GLY A 121 0.12 -19.11 -2.34
N ALA A 122 0.45 -18.23 -1.39
CA ALA A 122 -0.53 -17.40 -0.69
C ALA A 122 -0.44 -15.94 -1.11
N HIS A 123 -1.56 -15.22 -1.03
CA HIS A 123 -1.67 -13.83 -1.45
C HIS A 123 -2.68 -13.07 -0.57
N LEU A 124 -2.28 -11.91 -0.05
CA LEU A 124 -3.18 -10.93 0.54
C LEU A 124 -3.06 -9.61 -0.18
N SER A 125 -4.18 -8.92 -0.36
CA SER A 125 -4.19 -7.58 -0.95
C SER A 125 -5.38 -6.76 -0.47
N THR A 126 -5.13 -5.46 -0.27
CA THR A 126 -6.16 -4.49 0.11
C THR A 126 -5.91 -3.17 -0.62
N PRO A 127 -6.96 -2.41 -0.99
CA PRO A 127 -6.80 -1.09 -1.59
C PRO A 127 -6.12 -0.10 -0.66
N VAL A 128 -5.28 0.75 -1.24
CA VAL A 128 -4.80 2.00 -0.62
C VAL A 128 -5.68 3.13 -1.14
N VAL A 129 -6.58 3.63 -0.29
CA VAL A 129 -7.58 4.65 -0.66
C VAL A 129 -7.17 6.00 -0.09
N LEU A 130 -7.08 7.02 -0.94
CA LEU A 130 -6.71 8.39 -0.57
C LEU A 130 -7.87 9.13 0.10
N ASN A 131 -7.60 10.32 0.66
CA ASN A 131 -8.61 11.10 1.38
C ASN A 131 -9.75 11.57 0.47
N ASP A 132 -9.51 11.67 -0.83
CA ASP A 132 -10.52 12.02 -1.84
C ASP A 132 -11.33 10.80 -2.33
N GLY A 133 -11.12 9.63 -1.74
CA GLY A 133 -11.81 8.39 -2.08
C GLY A 133 -11.24 7.65 -3.29
N ARG A 134 -10.23 8.18 -3.98
CA ARG A 134 -9.59 7.47 -5.10
C ARG A 134 -8.74 6.32 -4.59
N VAL A 135 -8.76 5.21 -5.33
CA VAL A 135 -7.82 4.10 -5.14
C VAL A 135 -6.49 4.50 -5.76
N TYR A 136 -5.49 4.73 -4.92
CA TYR A 136 -4.11 5.00 -5.37
C TYR A 136 -3.46 3.73 -5.92
N GLY A 137 -3.78 2.58 -5.34
CA GLY A 137 -3.28 1.27 -5.72
C GLY A 137 -3.55 0.27 -4.60
N THR A 138 -2.59 -0.59 -4.27
CA THR A 138 -2.78 -1.66 -3.28
C THR A 138 -1.59 -1.84 -2.36
N LEU A 139 -1.85 -2.32 -1.15
CA LEU A 139 -0.85 -2.94 -0.28
C LEU A 139 -1.06 -4.45 -0.38
N CYS A 140 -0.02 -5.18 -0.79
CA CYS A 140 -0.10 -6.62 -1.01
C CYS A 140 1.03 -7.36 -0.31
N CYS A 141 0.75 -8.59 0.10
CA CYS A 141 1.73 -9.57 0.56
C CYS A 141 1.57 -10.86 -0.23
N PHE A 142 2.66 -11.55 -0.52
CA PHE A 142 2.60 -12.91 -1.06
C PHE A 142 3.74 -13.80 -0.56
N SER A 143 3.51 -15.10 -0.61
CA SER A 143 4.51 -16.14 -0.37
C SER A 143 4.58 -17.09 -1.54
N PHE A 144 5.74 -17.69 -1.78
CA PHE A 144 5.93 -18.67 -2.84
C PHE A 144 5.23 -20.00 -2.52
N ALA A 145 5.17 -20.35 -1.23
CA ALA A 145 4.45 -21.51 -0.72
C ALA A 145 3.04 -21.12 -0.22
N PRO A 146 2.07 -22.04 -0.21
CA PRO A 146 0.80 -21.85 0.50
C PRO A 146 1.02 -21.54 1.98
N ASN A 147 0.10 -20.79 2.57
CA ASN A 147 0.14 -20.45 3.99
C ASN A 147 -1.24 -20.67 4.63
N PRO A 148 -1.49 -21.87 5.21
CA PRO A 148 -2.77 -22.21 5.81
C PRO A 148 -3.05 -21.45 7.11
N ASP A 149 -2.01 -20.91 7.75
CA ASP A 149 -2.10 -20.22 9.05
C ASP A 149 -2.68 -18.81 8.94
N LEU A 150 -2.80 -18.24 7.72
CA LEU A 150 -3.35 -16.90 7.52
C LEU A 150 -4.80 -16.80 8.03
N THR A 151 -5.10 -15.71 8.71
CA THR A 151 -6.40 -15.47 9.36
C THR A 151 -7.02 -14.15 8.92
N ALA A 152 -8.30 -13.94 9.27
CA ALA A 152 -8.96 -12.65 9.10
C ALA A 152 -8.28 -11.52 9.92
N ARG A 153 -7.61 -11.86 11.04
CA ARG A 153 -6.82 -10.90 11.81
C ARG A 153 -5.61 -10.40 11.02
N ASP A 154 -4.96 -11.29 10.27
CA ASP A 154 -3.83 -10.92 9.40
C ASP A 154 -4.28 -10.00 8.27
N MET A 155 -5.46 -10.26 7.70
CA MET A 155 -6.08 -9.35 6.74
C MET A 155 -6.33 -7.97 7.37
N LYS A 156 -6.82 -7.94 8.61
CA LYS A 156 -7.08 -6.67 9.30
C LYS A 156 -5.80 -5.86 9.55
N LYS A 157 -4.71 -6.54 9.88
CA LYS A 157 -3.38 -5.90 10.01
C LYS A 157 -2.95 -5.26 8.69
N LEU A 158 -3.13 -5.96 7.57
CA LEU A 158 -2.82 -5.42 6.25
C LEU A 158 -3.68 -4.19 5.93
N GLU A 159 -4.98 -4.21 6.23
CA GLU A 159 -5.87 -3.06 6.06
C GLU A 159 -5.43 -1.83 6.86
N LEU A 160 -5.08 -2.02 8.14
CA LEU A 160 -4.61 -0.93 8.99
C LEU A 160 -3.31 -0.32 8.45
N SER A 161 -2.39 -1.17 7.97
CA SER A 161 -1.17 -0.68 7.31
C SER A 161 -1.43 0.03 5.99
N ALA A 162 -2.44 -0.39 5.22
CA ALA A 162 -2.83 0.32 4.01
C ALA A 162 -3.39 1.70 4.31
N GLN A 163 -4.14 1.86 5.41
CA GLN A 163 -4.61 3.17 5.89
C GLN A 163 -3.44 4.07 6.30
N LEU A 164 -2.43 3.52 6.98
CA LEU A 164 -1.23 4.27 7.32
C LEU A 164 -0.47 4.70 6.05
N ALA A 165 -0.28 3.79 5.09
CA ALA A 165 0.34 4.10 3.81
C ALA A 165 -0.43 5.21 3.06
N ALA A 166 -1.77 5.13 3.02
CA ALA A 166 -2.61 6.14 2.41
C ALA A 166 -2.41 7.52 3.04
N ARG A 167 -2.39 7.63 4.37
CA ARG A 167 -2.13 8.90 5.05
C ARG A 167 -0.79 9.51 4.62
N LYS A 168 0.28 8.71 4.60
CA LYS A 168 1.61 9.20 4.18
C LYS A 168 1.67 9.62 2.73
N ILE A 169 0.95 8.92 1.86
CA ILE A 169 0.84 9.31 0.45
C ILE A 169 0.08 10.64 0.33
N ASN A 170 -1.03 10.82 1.05
CA ASN A 170 -1.75 12.09 1.07
C ASN A 170 -0.85 13.24 1.58
N ASP A 171 -0.12 13.03 2.67
CA ASP A 171 0.79 14.05 3.23
C ASP A 171 1.83 14.48 2.18
N LYS A 172 2.45 13.52 1.49
CA LYS A 172 3.41 13.81 0.41
C LYS A 172 2.79 14.54 -0.78
N LEU A 173 1.59 14.16 -1.18
CA LEU A 173 0.88 14.82 -2.29
C LEU A 173 0.50 16.26 -1.94
N ASN A 174 0.05 16.50 -0.71
CA ASN A 174 -0.26 17.85 -0.21
C ASN A 174 1.00 18.72 -0.17
N GLN A 175 2.09 18.22 0.41
CA GLN A 175 3.37 18.94 0.43
C GLN A 175 3.90 19.27 -0.98
N ALA A 176 3.77 18.34 -1.92
CA ALA A 176 4.19 18.57 -3.30
C ALA A 176 3.32 19.65 -3.98
N THR A 177 2.01 19.64 -3.69
CA THR A 177 1.05 20.62 -4.18
C THR A 177 1.34 22.02 -3.61
N ASP A 178 1.60 22.11 -2.31
CA ASP A 178 1.95 23.36 -1.64
C ASP A 178 3.26 23.95 -2.18
N LYS A 179 4.28 23.10 -2.37
CA LYS A 179 5.56 23.52 -2.98
C LYS A 179 5.37 24.00 -4.43
N ALA A 180 4.54 23.32 -5.21
CA ALA A 180 4.25 23.73 -6.59
C ALA A 180 3.51 25.07 -6.64
N MET A 181 2.53 25.28 -5.75
CA MET A 181 1.82 26.55 -5.63
C MET A 181 2.72 27.70 -5.14
N ALA A 182 3.60 27.44 -4.17
CA ALA A 182 4.57 28.44 -3.68
C ALA A 182 5.58 28.85 -4.77
N ASN A 183 5.97 27.92 -5.64
CA ASN A 183 6.86 28.20 -6.78
C ASN A 183 6.16 28.93 -7.93
N TRP A 184 4.82 28.97 -7.96
CA TRP A 184 4.06 29.72 -8.96
C TRP A 184 3.98 31.21 -8.58
N SER A 185 5.04 31.97 -8.89
CA SER A 185 5.00 33.44 -8.83
C SER A 185 4.31 33.99 -10.08
N LEU A 186 3.12 34.58 -9.91
CA LEU A 186 2.45 35.35 -10.97
C LEU A 186 3.24 36.64 -11.23
N GLU A 187 4.04 36.69 -12.28
CA GLU A 187 4.60 37.96 -12.76
C GLU A 187 3.47 38.82 -13.36
N PRO A 188 3.27 40.07 -12.90
CA PRO A 188 2.28 40.95 -13.49
C PRO A 188 2.68 41.24 -14.94
N GLN A 189 1.77 40.96 -15.88
CA GLN A 189 1.99 41.32 -17.28
C GLN A 189 2.14 42.84 -17.38
N ALA A 190 3.30 43.30 -17.84
CA ALA A 190 3.57 44.70 -18.08
C ALA A 190 2.51 45.25 -19.06
N THR A 191 1.75 46.25 -18.60
CA THR A 191 0.74 46.93 -19.41
C THR A 191 1.43 47.56 -20.63
N PRO A 192 1.04 47.23 -21.87
CA PRO A 192 1.68 47.79 -23.04
C PRO A 192 1.46 49.31 -23.07
N LEU A 193 2.56 50.07 -23.10
CA LEU A 193 2.56 51.52 -23.22
C LEU A 193 1.76 51.93 -24.47
N ARG A 194 0.62 52.60 -24.26
CA ARG A 194 -0.14 53.25 -25.33
C ARG A 194 0.75 54.28 -26.02
N LYS A 195 1.15 53.99 -27.26
CA LYS A 195 1.79 54.98 -28.15
C LYS A 195 0.77 56.09 -28.46
N ARG A 196 1.18 57.34 -28.19
CA ARG A 196 0.45 58.56 -28.60
C ARG A 196 0.66 58.84 -30.07
#